data_AF-M3UNW4-F1
#
_entry.id   AF-M3UNW4-F1
#
_cell.length_a   1.000
_cell.length_b   1.000
_cell.length_c   1.000
_cell.angle_alpha   90.00
_cell.angle_beta   90.00
_cell.angle_gamma   90.00
#
_symmetry.space_group_name_H-M   'P 1'
#
loop_
_entity.id
_entity.type
_entity.pdbx_description
1 polymer ?
#
loop_
_entity_poly.entity_id
_entity_poly.type
_entity_poly.pdbx_seq_one_letter_code
_entity_poly.pdbx_strand_id
1 'polypeptide(L)'
;MNTRSGSSQSDADRPAEHQSSGTRLIHGLSIGQLCLLHLETLDEPVTVAERAFLFGNDPESLARAAGLAVEQDRAWSAGALDELGSDPETAKVNLGEARAWSQDASKAAEALAFVRSQGLRPHTFVFDKELDEIRRHEREWLDVHIACKAKWNETENCPTHGAAITAGRERQRQATIALRKTVHTTMRLAEEHPEKFTASTNPRPDGLRG
;
A
#
# COMPACT_ATOMS: atom_id res chain seq x y z
N MET A 1 -25.08 21.74 61.13
CA MET A 1 -25.37 22.51 59.89
C MET A 1 -24.38 22.00 58.86
N ASN A 2 -24.63 20.92 58.10
CA ASN A 2 -25.53 20.74 56.95
C ASN A 2 -25.44 21.85 55.89
N THR A 3 -24.82 21.51 54.75
CA THR A 3 -25.19 21.68 53.32
C THR A 3 -23.92 21.54 52.46
N ARG A 4 -23.87 21.00 51.25
CA ARG A 4 -24.71 20.11 50.41
C ARG A 4 -23.86 19.87 49.15
N SER A 5 -23.85 18.65 48.64
CA SER A 5 -23.24 18.24 47.37
C SER A 5 -23.78 19.04 46.18
N GLY A 6 -22.91 19.28 45.19
CA GLY A 6 -23.26 19.87 43.90
C GLY A 6 -22.38 19.26 42.81
N SER A 7 -22.80 18.09 42.34
CA SER A 7 -22.28 17.40 41.16
C SER A 7 -22.65 18.18 39.90
N SER A 8 -21.70 18.49 39.04
CA SER A 8 -21.97 18.86 37.65
C SER A 8 -21.59 17.69 36.76
N GLN A 9 -22.58 16.83 36.52
CA GLN A 9 -22.65 15.99 35.33
C GLN A 9 -22.85 16.90 34.12
N SER A 10 -22.00 16.75 33.10
CA SER A 10 -22.33 17.16 31.75
C SER A 10 -22.47 15.89 30.91
N ASP A 11 -23.72 15.51 30.66
CA ASP A 11 -24.09 14.62 29.57
C ASP A 11 -23.75 15.31 28.24
N ALA A 12 -23.00 14.62 27.38
CA ALA A 12 -23.23 14.61 25.94
C ALA A 12 -22.34 13.54 25.27
N ASP A 13 -23.01 12.65 24.54
CA ASP A 13 -22.54 11.94 23.36
C ASP A 13 -21.62 10.71 23.52
N ARG A 14 -22.29 9.58 23.75
CA ARG A 14 -22.05 8.38 22.92
C ARG A 14 -22.78 8.56 21.58
N PRO A 15 -22.14 8.21 20.45
CA PRO A 15 -22.55 6.98 19.76
C PRO A 15 -21.30 6.18 19.29
N ALA A 16 -21.26 4.87 19.52
CA ALA A 16 -21.76 3.80 18.65
C ALA A 16 -20.64 3.23 17.75
N GLU A 17 -20.53 1.91 17.88
CA GLU A 17 -19.83 0.92 17.08
C GLU A 17 -19.54 1.28 15.61
N HIS A 18 -18.35 0.93 15.14
CA HIS A 18 -18.25 0.06 13.96
C HIS A 18 -16.98 -0.79 14.01
N GLN A 19 -17.19 -2.09 14.24
CA GLN A 19 -16.28 -3.14 13.81
C GLN A 19 -16.12 -3.03 12.28
N SER A 20 -14.91 -2.77 11.82
CA SER A 20 -14.52 -2.99 10.42
C SER A 20 -13.60 -4.20 10.39
N SER A 21 -14.16 -5.30 9.91
CA SER A 21 -13.46 -6.52 9.59
C SER A 21 -12.55 -6.28 8.38
N GLY A 22 -11.25 -6.55 8.53
CA GLY A 22 -10.41 -6.98 7.41
C GLY A 22 -9.67 -5.92 6.59
N THR A 23 -8.79 -5.11 7.21
CA THR A 23 -7.47 -4.79 6.65
C THR A 23 -6.61 -4.18 7.75
N ARG A 24 -5.52 -4.83 8.18
CA ARG A 24 -4.55 -4.17 9.08
C ARG A 24 -3.78 -3.13 8.26
N LEU A 25 -4.14 -1.87 8.44
CA LEU A 25 -3.46 -0.72 7.87
C LEU A 25 -2.14 -0.51 8.61
N ILE A 26 -1.01 -0.64 7.92
CA ILE A 26 0.27 -0.09 8.36
C ILE A 26 0.44 1.18 7.51
N HIS A 27 0.32 2.36 8.14
CA HIS A 27 0.34 3.69 7.49
C HIS A 27 -0.80 4.03 6.51
N GLY A 28 -1.99 3.41 6.66
CA GLY A 28 -3.15 3.74 5.81
C GLY A 28 -3.10 3.15 4.40
N LEU A 29 -2.05 2.39 4.05
CA LEU A 29 -1.94 1.68 2.79
C LEU A 29 -2.48 0.25 2.90
N SER A 30 -3.10 -0.23 1.82
CA SER A 30 -3.54 -1.62 1.67
C SER A 30 -2.36 -2.55 1.35
N ILE A 31 -2.53 -3.85 1.54
CA ILE A 31 -1.54 -4.87 1.13
C ILE A 31 -1.22 -4.75 -0.37
N GLY A 32 -2.23 -4.51 -1.21
CA GLY A 32 -2.03 -4.30 -2.65
C GLY A 32 -1.12 -3.11 -2.94
N GLN A 33 -1.30 -1.99 -2.22
CA GLN A 33 -0.43 -0.82 -2.34
C GLN A 33 0.99 -1.10 -1.86
N LEU A 34 1.16 -1.84 -0.76
CA LEU A 34 2.48 -2.25 -0.27
C LEU A 34 3.22 -3.14 -1.27
N CYS A 35 2.53 -4.08 -1.90
CA CYS A 35 3.11 -4.90 -2.97
C CYS A 35 3.54 -4.04 -4.15
N LEU A 36 2.70 -3.08 -4.57
CA LEU A 36 3.03 -2.18 -5.69
C LEU A 36 4.28 -1.35 -5.41
N LEU A 37 4.41 -0.77 -4.22
CA LEU A 37 5.58 0.02 -3.85
C LEU A 37 6.89 -0.75 -4.04
N HIS A 38 6.89 -2.05 -3.71
CA HIS A 38 8.08 -2.88 -3.92
C HIS A 38 8.22 -3.32 -5.38
N LEU A 39 7.14 -3.76 -6.03
CA LEU A 39 7.22 -4.25 -7.40
C LEU A 39 7.60 -3.16 -8.41
N GLU A 40 7.22 -1.91 -8.17
CA GLU A 40 7.61 -0.77 -9.00
C GLU A 40 9.09 -0.37 -8.84
N THR A 41 9.83 -0.94 -7.88
CA THR A 41 11.29 -0.77 -7.81
C THR A 41 12.05 -1.71 -8.75
N LEU A 42 11.36 -2.63 -9.43
CA LEU A 42 11.97 -3.53 -10.41
C LEU A 42 12.01 -2.85 -11.80
N ASP A 43 12.95 -3.28 -12.64
CA ASP A 43 13.13 -2.72 -13.99
C ASP A 43 11.93 -3.00 -14.92
N GLU A 44 11.20 -4.08 -14.66
CA GLU A 44 10.01 -4.45 -15.42
C GLU A 44 8.77 -3.80 -14.81
N PRO A 45 7.98 -3.02 -15.58
CA PRO A 45 6.81 -2.33 -15.05
C PRO A 45 5.72 -3.31 -14.63
N VAL A 46 4.94 -2.95 -13.60
CA VAL A 46 3.74 -3.69 -13.21
C VAL A 46 2.66 -3.50 -14.27
N THR A 47 2.15 -4.61 -14.80
CA THR A 47 1.08 -4.63 -15.80
C THR A 47 -0.27 -4.28 -15.18
N VAL A 48 -1.23 -3.86 -16.03
CA VAL A 48 -2.60 -3.57 -15.62
C VAL A 48 -3.27 -4.79 -14.95
N ALA A 49 -3.00 -5.99 -15.48
CA ALA A 49 -3.53 -7.24 -14.93
C ALA A 49 -2.92 -7.59 -13.56
N GLU A 50 -1.59 -7.45 -13.40
CA GLU A 50 -0.94 -7.63 -12.09
C GLU A 50 -1.49 -6.63 -11.06
N ARG A 51 -1.65 -5.36 -11.45
CA ARG A 51 -2.22 -4.34 -10.57
C ARG A 51 -3.65 -4.67 -10.17
N ALA A 52 -4.52 -5.00 -11.13
CA ALA A 52 -5.88 -5.44 -10.84
C ALA A 52 -5.90 -6.64 -9.87
N PHE A 53 -5.02 -7.61 -10.11
CA PHE A 53 -4.88 -8.78 -9.26
C PHE A 53 -4.43 -8.42 -7.85
N LEU A 54 -3.41 -7.56 -7.68
CA LEU A 54 -2.90 -7.07 -6.37
C LEU A 54 -3.98 -6.42 -5.50
N PHE A 55 -5.02 -5.84 -6.12
CA PHE A 55 -6.20 -5.31 -5.44
C PHE A 55 -7.36 -6.31 -5.35
N GLY A 56 -7.08 -7.61 -5.49
CA GLY A 56 -8.05 -8.69 -5.40
C GLY A 56 -9.08 -8.68 -6.53
N ASN A 57 -8.80 -8.06 -7.67
CA ASN A 57 -9.80 -7.76 -8.71
C ASN A 57 -11.05 -7.06 -8.16
N ASP A 58 -10.95 -6.35 -7.03
CA ASP A 58 -12.07 -5.67 -6.39
C ASP A 58 -12.19 -4.24 -6.93
N PRO A 59 -13.28 -3.90 -7.65
CA PRO A 59 -13.51 -2.56 -8.16
C PRO A 59 -13.51 -1.49 -7.07
N GLU A 60 -13.98 -1.80 -5.86
CA GLU A 60 -14.02 -0.83 -4.77
C GLU A 60 -12.62 -0.54 -4.23
N SER A 61 -11.79 -1.58 -4.04
CA SER A 61 -10.40 -1.42 -3.62
C SER A 61 -9.58 -0.61 -4.63
N LEU A 62 -9.78 -0.86 -5.94
CA LEU A 62 -9.15 -0.06 -7.00
C LEU A 62 -9.63 1.39 -7.01
N ALA A 63 -10.94 1.62 -6.85
CA ALA A 63 -11.49 2.97 -6.77
C ALA A 63 -10.99 3.74 -5.55
N ARG A 64 -10.89 3.09 -4.38
CA ARG A 64 -10.29 3.67 -3.17
C ARG A 64 -8.82 4.01 -3.36
N ALA A 65 -8.05 3.11 -3.99
CA ALA A 65 -6.64 3.37 -4.29
C ALA A 65 -6.46 4.56 -5.23
N ALA A 66 -7.27 4.66 -6.29
CA ALA A 66 -7.28 5.80 -7.19
C ALA A 66 -7.64 7.11 -6.46
N GLY A 67 -8.65 7.08 -5.59
CA GLY A 67 -9.05 8.22 -4.77
C GLY A 67 -7.93 8.71 -3.85
N LEU A 68 -7.29 7.79 -3.12
CA LEU A 68 -6.17 8.11 -2.24
C LEU A 68 -5.00 8.73 -3.03
N ALA A 69 -4.66 8.16 -4.19
CA ALA A 69 -3.59 8.70 -5.02
C ALA A 69 -3.87 10.13 -5.50
N VAL A 70 -5.12 10.46 -5.85
CA VAL A 70 -5.52 11.85 -6.18
C VAL A 70 -5.40 12.78 -4.97
N GLU A 71 -5.77 12.32 -3.78
CA GLU A 71 -5.61 13.11 -2.55
C GLU A 71 -4.14 13.39 -2.24
N GLN A 72 -3.27 12.39 -2.41
CA GLN A 72 -1.83 12.55 -2.23
C GLN A 72 -1.22 13.49 -3.28
N ASP A 73 -1.55 13.34 -4.56
CA ASP A 73 -1.13 14.26 -5.64
C ASP A 73 -1.44 15.73 -5.26
N ARG A 74 -2.67 16.00 -4.80
CA ARG A 74 -3.07 17.34 -4.37
C ARG A 74 -2.27 17.84 -3.17
N ALA A 75 -2.05 16.99 -2.18
CA ALA A 75 -1.30 17.37 -0.97
C ALA A 75 0.16 17.73 -1.32
N TRP A 76 0.83 16.91 -2.13
CA TRP A 76 2.20 17.16 -2.58
C TRP A 76 2.30 18.37 -3.51
N SER A 77 1.33 18.55 -4.41
CA SER A 77 1.25 19.74 -5.28
C SER A 77 1.08 21.03 -4.47
N ALA A 78 0.24 21.03 -3.43
CA ALA A 78 0.08 22.18 -2.54
C ALA A 78 1.38 22.48 -1.77
N GLY A 79 2.01 21.45 -1.21
CA GLY A 79 3.31 21.61 -0.54
C GLY A 79 4.42 22.12 -1.47
N ALA A 80 4.37 21.81 -2.77
CA ALA A 80 5.31 22.37 -3.74
C ALA A 80 5.09 23.87 -3.98
N LEU A 81 3.84 24.34 -4.00
CA LEU A 81 3.51 25.76 -4.18
C LEU A 81 3.97 26.59 -2.99
N ASP A 82 3.79 26.07 -1.77
CA ASP A 82 4.20 26.74 -0.54
C ASP A 82 5.72 26.93 -0.47
N GLU A 83 6.51 25.97 -0.99
CA GLU A 83 7.97 26.00 -0.94
C GLU A 83 8.64 26.70 -2.14
N LEU A 84 7.87 27.07 -3.17
CA LEU A 84 8.42 27.56 -4.45
C LEU A 84 9.32 28.80 -4.31
N GLY A 85 9.08 29.63 -3.29
CA GLY A 85 9.85 30.85 -3.01
C GLY A 85 10.91 30.73 -1.92
N SER A 86 10.79 29.75 -1.01
CA SER A 86 11.67 29.53 0.15
C SER A 86 12.73 28.48 -0.11
N ASP A 87 12.33 27.35 -0.70
CA ASP A 87 13.19 26.20 -0.97
C ASP A 87 12.83 25.54 -2.31
N PRO A 88 13.43 26.02 -3.41
CA PRO A 88 13.20 25.49 -4.74
C PRO A 88 13.56 24.01 -4.91
N GLU A 89 14.46 23.46 -4.09
CA GLU A 89 14.83 22.04 -4.17
C GLU A 89 13.76 21.16 -3.52
N THR A 90 13.24 21.57 -2.35
CA THR A 90 12.09 20.89 -1.74
C THR A 90 10.84 20.99 -2.63
N ALA A 91 10.60 22.15 -3.25
CA ALA A 91 9.49 22.31 -4.20
C ALA A 91 9.60 21.33 -5.38
N LYS A 92 10.80 21.10 -5.94
CA LYS A 92 11.02 20.12 -7.01
C LYS A 92 10.73 18.69 -6.56
N VAL A 93 11.17 18.31 -5.37
CA VAL A 93 10.89 16.98 -4.80
C VAL A 93 9.37 16.79 -4.67
N ASN A 94 8.67 17.76 -4.09
CA ASN A 94 7.22 17.72 -3.90
C ASN A 94 6.46 17.60 -5.25
N LEU A 95 6.89 18.31 -6.30
CA LEU A 95 6.31 18.16 -7.64
C LEU A 95 6.60 16.77 -8.25
N GLY A 96 7.77 16.20 -7.97
CA GLY A 96 8.12 14.84 -8.36
C GLY A 96 7.18 13.81 -7.74
N GLU A 97 6.97 13.91 -6.42
CA GLU A 97 6.05 13.04 -5.67
C GLU A 97 4.60 13.21 -6.14
N ALA A 98 4.14 14.45 -6.32
CA ALA A 98 2.80 14.73 -6.86
C ALA A 98 2.57 14.04 -8.22
N ARG A 99 3.55 14.14 -9.12
CA ARG A 99 3.51 13.49 -10.43
C ARG A 99 3.47 11.96 -10.31
N ALA A 100 4.22 11.37 -9.37
CA ALA A 100 4.20 9.93 -9.13
C ALA A 100 2.80 9.48 -8.66
N TRP A 101 2.18 10.19 -7.72
CA TRP A 101 0.81 9.93 -7.27
C TRP A 101 -0.23 10.09 -8.38
N SER A 102 -0.10 11.10 -9.23
CA SER A 102 -0.98 11.30 -10.39
C SER A 102 -0.92 10.14 -11.39
N GLN A 103 0.28 9.58 -11.60
CA GLN A 103 0.47 8.39 -12.41
C GLN A 103 -0.13 7.15 -11.76
N ASP A 104 0.01 6.99 -10.44
CA ASP A 104 -0.58 5.87 -9.71
C ASP A 104 -2.11 5.88 -9.78
N ALA A 105 -2.73 7.06 -9.65
CA ALA A 105 -4.17 7.25 -9.85
C ALA A 105 -4.62 6.80 -11.24
N SER A 106 -3.85 7.18 -12.27
CA SER A 106 -4.15 6.81 -13.67
C SER A 106 -4.06 5.29 -13.88
N LYS A 107 -2.99 4.66 -13.37
CA LYS A 107 -2.81 3.19 -13.45
C LYS A 107 -3.90 2.44 -12.67
N ALA A 108 -4.35 2.96 -11.54
CA ALA A 108 -5.46 2.37 -10.78
C ALA A 108 -6.79 2.46 -11.54
N ALA A 109 -7.05 3.58 -12.22
CA ALA A 109 -8.22 3.74 -13.09
C ALA A 109 -8.19 2.79 -14.30
N GLU A 110 -7.02 2.59 -14.91
CA GLU A 110 -6.83 1.60 -15.98
C GLU A 110 -7.10 0.17 -15.50
N ALA A 111 -6.58 -0.21 -14.32
CA ALA A 111 -6.86 -1.50 -13.71
C ALA A 111 -8.35 -1.69 -13.37
N LEU A 112 -9.03 -0.63 -12.91
CA LEU A 112 -10.47 -0.66 -12.68
C LEU A 112 -11.26 -0.87 -13.98
N ALA A 113 -10.88 -0.18 -15.06
CA ALA A 113 -11.49 -0.36 -16.37
C ALA A 113 -11.26 -1.78 -16.90
N PHE A 114 -10.05 -2.31 -16.71
CA PHE A 114 -9.70 -3.68 -17.05
C PHE A 114 -10.60 -4.71 -16.32
N VAL A 115 -10.69 -4.63 -14.98
CA VAL A 115 -11.56 -5.50 -14.17
C VAL A 115 -13.00 -5.49 -14.68
N ARG A 116 -13.55 -4.30 -14.94
CA ARG A 116 -14.92 -4.14 -15.47
C ARG A 116 -15.08 -4.77 -16.85
N SER A 117 -14.12 -4.58 -17.75
CA SER A 117 -14.16 -5.10 -19.13
C SER A 117 -14.06 -6.62 -19.19
N GLN A 118 -13.29 -7.22 -18.28
CA GLN A 118 -13.03 -8.66 -18.22
C GLN A 118 -14.06 -9.43 -17.37
N GLY A 119 -14.91 -8.72 -16.62
CA GLY A 119 -15.88 -9.34 -15.72
C GLY A 119 -15.22 -10.15 -14.60
N LEU A 120 -14.03 -9.74 -14.17
CA LEU A 120 -13.28 -10.45 -13.14
C LEU A 120 -14.02 -10.40 -11.81
N ARG A 121 -13.97 -11.52 -11.07
CA ARG A 121 -14.59 -11.61 -9.74
C ARG A 121 -13.60 -11.16 -8.66
N PRO A 122 -14.08 -10.43 -7.64
CA PRO A 122 -13.30 -10.15 -6.46
C PRO A 122 -12.82 -11.43 -5.78
N HIS A 123 -11.60 -11.40 -5.27
CA HIS A 123 -10.98 -12.49 -4.54
C HIS A 123 -10.07 -11.94 -3.44
N THR A 124 -9.66 -12.82 -2.53
CA THR A 124 -8.80 -12.46 -1.39
C THR A 124 -7.58 -13.35 -1.37
N PHE A 125 -6.41 -12.75 -1.44
CA PHE A 125 -5.14 -13.39 -1.07
C PHE A 125 -4.37 -12.42 -0.18
N VAL A 126 -3.29 -12.95 0.41
CA VAL A 126 -2.44 -12.22 1.32
C VAL A 126 -0.99 -12.56 0.98
N PHE A 127 -0.16 -11.55 0.72
CA PHE A 127 1.29 -11.67 0.48
C PHE A 127 2.12 -11.27 1.70
N ASP A 128 1.56 -11.46 2.90
CA ASP A 128 2.17 -11.01 4.15
C ASP A 128 3.56 -11.59 4.34
N LYS A 129 3.76 -12.88 3.99
CA LYS A 129 5.05 -13.54 4.14
C LYS A 129 6.12 -12.91 3.24
N GLU A 130 5.78 -12.67 1.98
CA GLU A 130 6.68 -12.05 1.00
C GLU A 130 7.00 -10.60 1.41
N LEU A 131 5.99 -9.85 1.85
CA LEU A 131 6.17 -8.47 2.34
C LEU A 131 7.00 -8.41 3.63
N ASP A 132 6.80 -9.33 4.56
CA ASP A 132 7.59 -9.41 5.79
C ASP A 132 9.05 -9.75 5.51
N GLU A 133 9.32 -10.60 4.53
CA GLU A 133 10.67 -10.93 4.09
C GLU A 133 11.38 -9.72 3.45
N ILE A 134 10.70 -8.99 2.57
CA ILE A 134 11.22 -7.75 1.97
C ILE A 134 11.54 -6.73 3.08
N ARG A 135 10.59 -6.47 3.98
CA ARG A 135 10.74 -5.52 5.08
C ARG A 135 11.85 -5.91 6.06
N ARG A 136 12.05 -7.20 6.28
CA ARG A 136 13.15 -7.70 7.12
C ARG A 136 14.49 -7.33 6.49
N HIS A 137 14.69 -7.62 5.20
CA HIS A 137 15.94 -7.26 4.51
C HIS A 137 16.13 -5.76 4.41
N GLU A 138 15.06 -5.01 4.19
CA GLU A 138 15.07 -3.54 4.20
C GLU A 138 15.58 -2.99 5.53
N ARG A 139 15.01 -3.44 6.66
CA ARG A 139 15.49 -3.04 7.99
C ARG A 139 16.96 -3.41 8.22
N GLU A 140 17.35 -4.63 7.87
CA GLU A 140 18.73 -5.11 8.06
C GLU A 140 19.76 -4.19 7.40
N TRP A 141 19.53 -3.74 6.16
CA TRP A 141 20.49 -2.87 5.49
C TRP A 141 20.35 -1.39 5.86
N LEU A 142 19.14 -0.94 6.21
CA LEU A 142 18.91 0.40 6.75
C LEU A 142 19.61 0.62 8.09
N ASP A 143 19.61 -0.37 8.98
CA ASP A 143 20.31 -0.30 10.26
C ASP A 143 21.82 -0.10 10.05
N VAL A 144 22.40 -0.81 9.06
CA VAL A 144 23.80 -0.64 8.68
C VAL A 144 24.05 0.73 8.05
N HIS A 145 23.11 1.21 7.22
CA HIS A 145 23.18 2.54 6.62
C HIS A 145 23.21 3.63 7.69
N ILE A 146 22.29 3.57 8.66
CA ILE A 146 22.20 4.54 9.77
C ILE A 146 23.48 4.51 10.62
N ALA A 147 24.03 3.31 10.87
CA ALA A 147 25.30 3.15 11.58
C ALA A 147 26.50 3.74 10.84
N CYS A 148 26.47 3.76 9.49
CA CYS A 148 27.57 4.22 8.65
C CYS A 148 27.90 5.71 8.82
N LYS A 149 26.94 6.56 9.23
CA LYS A 149 27.07 8.03 9.39
C LYS A 149 27.62 8.80 8.17
N ALA A 150 27.84 8.15 7.03
CA ALA A 150 28.18 8.79 5.76
C ALA A 150 26.92 9.35 5.11
N LYS A 151 27.07 10.24 4.11
CA LYS A 151 25.92 10.73 3.35
C LYS A 151 25.23 9.57 2.65
N TRP A 152 23.92 9.68 2.47
CA TRP A 152 23.11 8.59 1.93
C TRP A 152 23.58 8.07 0.57
N ASN A 153 24.05 8.98 -0.29
CA ASN A 153 24.58 8.70 -1.63
C ASN A 153 26.03 8.18 -1.63
N GLU A 154 26.69 8.11 -0.48
CA GLU A 154 28.09 7.70 -0.34
C GLU A 154 28.25 6.40 0.47
N THR A 155 27.18 5.91 1.11
CA THR A 155 27.26 4.78 2.04
C THR A 155 27.71 3.47 1.39
N GLU A 156 27.39 3.26 0.11
CA GLU A 156 27.84 2.07 -0.63
C GLU A 156 29.36 2.07 -0.89
N ASN A 157 29.98 3.25 -0.88
CA ASN A 157 31.43 3.41 -1.02
C ASN A 157 32.16 3.40 0.33
N CYS A 158 31.44 3.28 1.45
CA CYS A 158 32.05 3.21 2.77
C CYS A 158 32.91 1.94 2.88
N PRO A 159 34.22 2.04 3.20
CA PRO A 159 35.11 0.88 3.31
C PRO A 159 34.65 -0.16 4.34
N THR A 160 33.90 0.27 5.36
CA THR A 160 33.48 -0.59 6.48
C THR A 160 32.07 -1.16 6.27
N HIS A 161 31.14 -0.39 5.71
CA HIS A 161 29.72 -0.74 5.67
C HIS A 161 29.18 -1.00 4.26
N GLY A 162 29.88 -0.52 3.22
CA GLY A 162 29.39 -0.52 1.84
C GLY A 162 29.01 -1.91 1.34
N ALA A 163 29.89 -2.89 1.54
CA ALA A 163 29.64 -4.28 1.14
C ALA A 163 28.38 -4.88 1.80
N ALA A 164 28.14 -4.58 3.09
CA ALA A 164 26.97 -5.07 3.81
C ALA A 164 25.67 -4.39 3.33
N ILE A 165 25.71 -3.09 3.04
CA ILE A 165 24.58 -2.33 2.49
C ILE A 165 24.22 -2.86 1.10
N THR A 166 25.20 -2.99 0.19
CA THR A 166 24.98 -3.54 -1.15
C THR A 166 24.42 -4.96 -1.11
N ALA A 167 24.98 -5.84 -0.28
CA ALA A 167 24.49 -7.19 -0.13
C ALA A 167 23.06 -7.24 0.45
N GLY A 168 22.73 -6.34 1.38
CA GLY A 168 21.40 -6.24 1.96
C GLY A 168 20.33 -5.71 0.99
N ARG A 169 20.68 -4.69 0.18
CA ARG A 169 19.85 -4.21 -0.92
C ARG A 169 19.61 -5.30 -1.97
N GLU A 170 20.62 -6.09 -2.29
CA GLU A 170 20.45 -7.21 -3.21
C GLU A 170 19.52 -8.29 -2.63
N ARG A 171 19.63 -8.61 -1.33
CA ARG A 171 18.66 -9.52 -0.69
C ARG A 171 17.23 -8.99 -0.72
N GLN A 172 17.03 -7.71 -0.45
CA GLN A 172 15.72 -7.05 -0.60
C GLN A 172 15.21 -7.18 -2.04
N ARG A 173 16.05 -6.88 -3.03
CA ARG A 173 15.70 -6.99 -4.46
C ARG A 173 15.31 -8.42 -4.84
N GLN A 174 16.06 -9.43 -4.38
CA GLN A 174 15.72 -10.83 -4.63
C GLN A 174 14.41 -11.26 -3.97
N ALA A 175 14.10 -10.75 -2.77
CA ALA A 175 12.80 -10.97 -2.13
C ALA A 175 11.66 -10.30 -2.92
N THR A 176 11.85 -9.09 -3.46
CA THR A 176 10.87 -8.44 -4.36
C THR A 176 10.66 -9.23 -5.66
N ILE A 177 11.72 -9.81 -6.24
CA ILE A 177 11.60 -10.71 -7.40
C ILE A 177 10.80 -11.97 -7.03
N ALA A 178 11.01 -12.53 -5.84
CA ALA A 178 10.25 -13.68 -5.34
C ALA A 178 8.77 -13.33 -5.11
N LEU A 179 8.45 -12.13 -4.61
CA LEU A 179 7.08 -11.62 -4.55
C LEU A 179 6.45 -11.62 -5.94
N ARG A 180 7.12 -11.07 -6.96
CA ARG A 180 6.56 -11.04 -8.33
C ARG A 180 6.28 -12.43 -8.88
N LYS A 181 7.21 -13.37 -8.69
CA LYS A 181 7.00 -14.78 -9.09
C LYS A 181 5.81 -15.41 -8.39
N THR A 182 5.60 -15.09 -7.12
CA THR A 182 4.47 -15.58 -6.32
C THR A 182 3.16 -14.97 -6.83
N VAL A 183 3.15 -13.67 -7.15
CA VAL A 183 2.01 -13.00 -7.81
C VAL A 183 1.65 -13.72 -9.11
N HIS A 184 2.60 -13.91 -10.04
CA HIS A 184 2.33 -14.60 -11.31
C HIS A 184 1.84 -16.03 -11.12
N THR A 185 2.44 -16.77 -10.19
CA THR A 185 2.02 -18.14 -9.90
C THR A 185 0.58 -18.16 -9.37
N THR A 186 0.23 -17.22 -8.49
CA THR A 186 -1.11 -17.13 -7.91
C THR A 186 -2.13 -16.66 -8.95
N MET A 187 -1.76 -15.73 -9.83
CA MET A 187 -2.59 -15.30 -10.98
C MET A 187 -2.95 -16.49 -11.86
N ARG A 188 -1.95 -17.27 -12.29
CA ARG A 188 -2.18 -18.46 -13.11
C ARG A 188 -3.07 -19.49 -12.41
N LEU A 189 -2.86 -19.72 -11.11
CA LEU A 189 -3.71 -20.62 -10.33
C LEU A 189 -5.16 -20.10 -10.23
N ALA A 190 -5.36 -18.78 -10.15
CA ALA A 190 -6.68 -18.18 -10.14
C ALA A 190 -7.40 -18.29 -11.49
N GLU A 191 -6.65 -18.27 -12.59
CA GLU A 191 -7.15 -18.54 -13.94
C GLU A 191 -7.52 -20.01 -14.14
N GLU A 192 -6.69 -20.94 -13.66
CA GLU A 192 -6.90 -22.39 -13.78
C GLU A 192 -7.98 -22.93 -12.84
N HIS A 193 -8.13 -22.32 -11.67
CA HIS A 193 -9.01 -22.79 -10.58
C HIS A 193 -9.85 -21.67 -9.96
N PRO A 194 -10.69 -20.97 -10.74
CA PRO A 194 -11.44 -19.81 -10.25
C PRO A 194 -12.34 -20.13 -9.04
N GLU A 195 -12.79 -21.38 -8.88
CA GLU A 195 -13.59 -21.85 -7.75
C GLU A 195 -12.88 -21.74 -6.39
N LYS A 196 -11.54 -21.77 -6.39
CA LYS A 196 -10.74 -21.66 -5.16
C LYS A 196 -10.56 -20.21 -4.69
N PHE A 197 -10.85 -19.25 -5.57
CA PHE A 197 -10.57 -17.83 -5.35
C PHE A 197 -11.83 -16.98 -5.24
N THR A 198 -13.02 -17.53 -5.50
CA THR A 198 -14.26 -16.80 -5.23
C THR A 198 -14.44 -16.58 -3.73
N ALA A 199 -14.59 -15.31 -3.32
CA ALA A 199 -15.20 -14.99 -2.04
C ALA A 199 -16.54 -15.74 -1.97
N SER A 200 -16.74 -16.55 -0.92
CA SER A 200 -17.96 -17.33 -0.72
C SER A 200 -19.18 -16.42 -0.85
N THR A 201 -19.82 -16.43 -2.03
CA THR A 201 -21.15 -15.89 -2.23
C THR A 201 -22.14 -16.93 -1.69
N ASN A 202 -22.14 -17.17 -0.39
CA ASN A 202 -23.36 -17.68 0.22
C ASN A 202 -24.34 -16.51 0.21
N PRO A 203 -25.44 -16.56 -0.57
CA PRO A 203 -26.52 -15.62 -0.34
C PRO A 203 -26.96 -15.82 1.12
N ARG A 204 -27.10 -14.71 1.86
CA ARG A 204 -27.92 -14.74 3.08
C ARG A 204 -29.24 -15.42 2.67
N PRO A 205 -29.71 -16.45 3.39
CA PRO A 205 -31.01 -17.01 3.12
C PRO A 205 -32.03 -15.91 3.41
N ASP A 206 -32.54 -15.28 2.36
CA ASP A 206 -33.79 -14.55 2.40
C ASP A 206 -34.86 -15.55 2.77
N GLY A 207 -35.34 -15.45 4.01
CA GLY A 207 -36.46 -16.24 4.47
C GLY A 207 -36.39 -16.53 5.95
N LEU A 208 -37.01 -15.66 6.74
CA LEU A 208 -38.17 -16.06 7.54
C LEU A 208 -38.90 -14.78 7.96
N ARG A 209 -39.98 -14.47 7.23
CA ARG A 209 -41.14 -13.79 7.81
C ARG A 209 -41.69 -14.68 8.93
N GLY A 210 -41.92 -14.07 10.08
CA GLY A 210 -42.72 -14.57 11.20
C GLY A 210 -43.07 -13.38 12.07
#